data_AF-A0A4X2L8B1-F1
#
_entry.id   AF-A0A4X2L8B1-F1
#
_cell.length_a   1.000
_cell.length_b   1.000
_cell.length_c   1.000
_cell.angle_alpha   90.00
_cell.angle_beta   90.00
_cell.angle_gamma   90.00
#
_symmetry.space_group_name_H-M   'P 1'
#
loop_
_entity.id
_entity.type
_entity.pdbx_description
1 polymer ?
#
loop_
_entity_poly.entity_id
_entity_poly.type
_entity_poly.pdbx_seq_one_letter_code
_entity_poly.pdbx_strand_id
1 'polypeptide(L)'
;MDFRMKLVQVSYNPDFEKVKPGYLEQLPGQLKLFSQFLGKRTWFAGEKITFADFLMYDVLDQNRMFEPKCLDEFPNLKDFLARFE
;
A
#
# COMPACT_ATOMS: atom_id res chain seq x y z
N MET A 1 -14.39 -2.14 5.02
CA MET A 1 -13.79 -0.84 4.69
C MET A 1 -12.61 -1.08 3.79
N ASP A 2 -12.48 -0.31 2.70
CA ASP A 2 -11.35 -0.45 1.78
C ASP A 2 -10.04 0.03 2.42
N PHE A 3 -8.92 -0.33 1.80
CA PHE A 3 -7.58 -0.13 2.35
C PHE A 3 -7.19 1.35 2.51
N ARG A 4 -7.62 2.23 1.59
CA ARG A 4 -7.37 3.69 1.69
C ARG A 4 -8.10 4.26 2.90
N MET A 5 -9.37 3.90 3.07
CA MET A 5 -10.18 4.43 4.17
C MET A 5 -9.66 4.04 5.55
N LYS A 6 -8.97 2.89 5.69
CA LYS A 6 -8.32 2.52 6.95
C LYS A 6 -7.23 3.51 7.38
N LEU A 7 -6.38 3.94 6.43
CA LEU A 7 -5.34 4.94 6.73
C LEU A 7 -5.99 6.28 7.10
N VAL A 8 -6.97 6.73 6.31
CA VAL A 8 -7.74 7.95 6.59
C VAL A 8 -8.33 7.92 8.01
N GLN A 9 -8.98 6.81 8.39
CA GLN A 9 -9.56 6.69 9.73
C GLN A 9 -8.53 6.81 10.84
N VAL A 10 -7.36 6.21 10.67
CA VAL A 10 -6.26 6.32 11.64
C VAL A 10 -5.76 7.76 11.69
N SER A 11 -5.41 8.34 10.56
CA SER A 11 -4.82 9.69 10.45
C SER A 11 -5.71 10.80 11.02
N TYR A 12 -7.04 10.66 10.94
CA TYR A 12 -7.99 11.63 11.48
C TYR A 12 -8.58 11.24 12.84
N ASN A 13 -8.13 10.15 13.46
CA ASN A 13 -8.62 9.74 14.78
C ASN A 13 -8.09 10.69 15.87
N PRO A 14 -8.94 11.24 16.77
CA PRO A 14 -8.48 12.03 17.91
C PRO A 14 -7.50 11.29 18.83
N ASP A 15 -7.61 9.96 18.90
CA ASP A 15 -6.72 9.05 19.63
C ASP A 15 -5.65 8.42 18.72
N PHE A 16 -5.16 9.14 17.69
CA PHE A 16 -4.20 8.66 16.68
C PHE A 16 -3.08 7.76 17.25
N GLU A 17 -2.37 8.23 18.28
CA GLU A 17 -1.24 7.51 18.88
C GLU A 17 -1.64 6.16 19.50
N LYS A 18 -2.89 6.01 19.95
CA LYS A 18 -3.41 4.74 20.50
C LYS A 18 -3.80 3.75 19.42
N VAL A 19 -4.31 4.23 18.28
CA VAL A 19 -4.84 3.36 17.21
C VAL A 19 -3.79 3.04 16.14
N LYS A 20 -2.77 3.88 15.97
CA LYS A 20 -1.67 3.70 15.01
C LYS A 20 -0.97 2.33 15.13
N PRO A 21 -0.59 1.84 16.32
CA PRO A 21 0.10 0.55 16.45
C PRO A 21 -0.70 -0.62 15.86
N GLY A 22 -2.02 -0.66 16.11
CA GLY A 22 -2.89 -1.72 15.58
C GLY A 22 -3.03 -1.67 14.06
N TYR A 23 -2.95 -0.48 13.45
CA TYR A 23 -2.88 -0.34 12.00
C TYR A 23 -1.57 -0.89 11.43
N LEU A 24 -0.44 -0.51 12.05
CA LEU A 24 0.89 -0.98 11.63
C LEU A 24 1.04 -2.50 11.77
N GLU A 25 0.43 -3.11 12.78
CA GLU A 25 0.41 -4.57 12.94
C GLU A 25 -0.34 -5.27 11.79
N GLN A 26 -1.44 -4.69 11.30
CA GLN A 26 -2.25 -5.26 10.22
C GLN A 26 -1.70 -4.96 8.82
N LEU A 27 -0.89 -3.91 8.69
CA LEU A 27 -0.41 -3.38 7.41
C LEU A 27 0.36 -4.42 6.58
N PRO A 28 1.37 -5.15 7.10
CA PRO A 28 2.10 -6.17 6.34
C PRO A 28 1.19 -7.24 5.75
N GLY A 29 0.14 -7.64 6.49
CA GLY A 29 -0.84 -8.62 6.03
C GLY A 29 -1.60 -8.15 4.79
N GLN A 30 -1.97 -6.87 4.72
CA GLN A 30 -2.65 -6.28 3.56
C GLN A 30 -1.70 -6.09 2.38
N LEU A 31 -0.48 -5.60 2.63
CA LEU A 31 0.55 -5.42 1.61
C LEU A 31 0.94 -6.76 0.95
N LYS A 32 0.98 -7.84 1.74
CA LYS A 32 1.19 -9.20 1.24
C LYS A 32 0.12 -9.61 0.21
N LEU A 33 -1.14 -9.24 0.43
CA LEU A 33 -2.22 -9.56 -0.53
C LEU A 33 -2.01 -8.81 -1.85
N PHE A 34 -1.64 -7.54 -1.82
CA PHE A 34 -1.32 -6.78 -3.03
C PHE A 34 -0.08 -7.33 -3.74
N SER A 35 0.97 -7.66 -2.99
CA SER A 35 2.18 -8.28 -3.53
C SER A 35 1.87 -9.61 -4.23
N GLN A 36 1.05 -10.47 -3.61
CA GLN A 36 0.61 -11.73 -4.21
C GLN A 36 -0.24 -11.52 -5.47
N PHE A 37 -1.13 -10.52 -5.44
CA PHE A 37 -2.01 -10.21 -6.56
C PHE A 37 -1.24 -9.67 -7.77
N LEU A 38 -0.32 -8.72 -7.56
CA LEU A 38 0.60 -8.25 -8.59
C LEU A 38 1.42 -9.42 -9.14
N GLY A 39 1.97 -10.24 -8.24
CA GLY A 39 2.72 -11.44 -8.57
C GLY A 39 3.93 -11.09 -9.44
N LYS A 40 3.93 -11.62 -10.67
CA LYS A 40 4.98 -11.37 -11.70
C LYS A 40 4.55 -10.39 -12.78
N ARG A 41 3.34 -9.82 -12.69
CA ARG A 41 2.82 -8.88 -13.69
C ARG A 41 3.55 -7.54 -13.56
N THR A 42 3.68 -6.83 -14.67
CA THR A 42 4.27 -5.48 -14.69
C THR A 42 3.35 -4.46 -14.02
N TRP A 43 2.04 -4.59 -14.25
CA TRP A 43 0.98 -3.73 -13.74
C TRP A 43 -0.12 -4.58 -13.09
N PHE A 44 -0.93 -3.99 -12.22
CA PHE A 44 -1.99 -4.69 -11.49
C PHE A 44 -3.04 -5.31 -12.42
N ALA A 45 -3.27 -4.73 -13.59
CA ALA A 45 -4.19 -5.25 -14.61
C ALA A 45 -3.52 -6.12 -15.70
N GLY A 46 -2.20 -6.38 -15.62
CA GLY A 46 -1.48 -7.19 -16.59
C GLY A 46 -0.22 -6.51 -17.13
N GLU A 47 -0.07 -6.50 -18.46
CA GLU A 47 1.13 -6.02 -19.14
C GLU A 47 1.06 -4.53 -19.52
N LYS A 48 -0.15 -3.98 -19.58
CA LYS A 48 -0.37 -2.56 -19.89
C LYS A 48 -0.86 -1.83 -18.65
N ILE A 49 -0.35 -0.61 -18.49
CA ILE A 49 -0.81 0.29 -17.43
C ILE A 49 -2.28 0.64 -17.66
N THR A 50 -3.02 0.76 -16.56
CA THR A 50 -4.42 1.17 -16.53
C THR A 50 -4.63 2.21 -15.43
N PHE A 51 -5.81 2.84 -15.39
CA PHE A 51 -6.14 3.78 -14.31
C PHE A 51 -6.08 3.15 -12.91
N ALA A 52 -6.25 1.81 -12.81
CA ALA A 52 -6.15 1.11 -11.54
C ALA A 52 -4.73 1.17 -10.95
N ASP A 53 -3.70 1.22 -11.79
CA ASP A 53 -2.31 1.34 -11.35
C ASP A 53 -2.04 2.71 -10.70
N PHE A 54 -2.67 3.78 -11.17
CA PHE A 54 -2.58 5.10 -10.55
C PHE A 54 -3.19 5.11 -9.15
N LEU A 55 -4.31 4.40 -8.96
CA LEU A 55 -4.94 4.25 -7.65
C LEU A 55 -4.08 3.41 -6.72
N MET A 56 -3.47 2.34 -7.22
CA MET A 56 -2.56 1.50 -6.45
C MET A 56 -1.28 2.25 -6.06
N TYR A 57 -0.72 3.06 -6.97
CA TYR A 57 0.42 3.93 -6.69
C TYR A 57 0.11 4.89 -5.55
N ASP A 58 -0.96 5.68 -5.66
CA ASP A 58 -1.37 6.66 -4.64
C ASP A 58 -1.53 6.00 -3.26
N VAL A 59 -2.19 4.85 -3.22
CA VAL A 59 -2.42 4.11 -1.98
C VAL A 59 -1.12 3.57 -1.37
N LEU A 60 -0.23 3.00 -2.19
CA LEU A 60 1.05 2.48 -1.71
C LEU A 60 2.00 3.59 -1.28
N ASP A 61 2.01 4.71 -2.00
CA ASP A 61 2.85 5.86 -1.68
C ASP A 61 2.43 6.52 -0.37
N GLN A 62 1.13 6.74 -0.14
CA GLN A 62 0.65 7.26 1.15
C GLN A 62 1.07 6.35 2.33
N ASN A 63 1.05 5.03 2.14
CA ASN A 63 1.52 4.08 3.16
C ASN A 63 3.04 4.13 3.35
N ARG A 64 3.81 4.26 2.26
CA ARG A 64 5.27 4.47 2.29
C ARG A 64 5.62 5.77 3.02
N MET A 65 4.87 6.85 2.80
CA MET A 65 5.07 8.11 3.51
C MET A 65 4.73 7.98 5.00
N PHE A 66 3.71 7.19 5.35
CA PHE A 66 3.27 6.98 6.73
C PHE A 66 4.21 6.07 7.54
N GLU A 67 4.71 5.01 6.91
CA GLU A 67 5.68 4.06 7.47
C GLU A 67 6.73 3.72 6.38
N PRO A 68 7.89 4.41 6.36
CA PRO A 68 8.89 4.31 5.28
C PRO A 68 9.38 2.90 4.96
N LYS A 69 9.36 1.99 5.94
CA LYS A 69 9.88 0.62 5.79
C LYS A 69 8.79 -0.41 5.52
N CYS A 70 7.52 -0.02 5.39
CA CYS A 70 6.41 -0.98 5.25
C CYS A 70 6.50 -1.87 4.00
N LEU A 71 7.26 -1.45 2.98
CA LEU A 71 7.43 -2.19 1.73
C LEU A 71 8.74 -3.00 1.65
N ASP A 72 9.56 -3.01 2.71
CA ASP A 72 10.89 -3.63 2.63
C ASP A 72 10.85 -5.12 2.33
N GLU A 73 9.83 -5.82 2.85
CA GLU A 73 9.58 -7.24 2.64
C GLU A 73 8.91 -7.56 1.30
N PHE A 74 8.49 -6.56 0.52
CA PHE A 74 7.72 -6.71 -0.71
C PHE A 74 8.46 -6.10 -1.91
N PRO A 75 9.54 -6.74 -2.41
CA PRO A 75 10.37 -6.20 -3.48
C PRO A 75 9.56 -5.87 -4.75
N ASN A 76 8.58 -6.69 -5.11
CA ASN A 76 7.74 -6.43 -6.29
C ASN A 76 6.85 -5.19 -6.16
N LEU A 77 6.44 -4.81 -4.96
CA LEU A 77 5.71 -3.55 -4.72
C LEU A 77 6.64 -2.34 -4.78
N LYS A 78 7.89 -2.48 -4.31
CA LYS A 78 8.93 -1.45 -4.49
C LYS A 78 9.26 -1.25 -5.97
N ASP A 79 9.42 -2.34 -6.71
CA ASP A 79 9.65 -2.31 -8.17
C ASP A 79 8.46 -1.70 -8.92
N PHE A 80 7.23 -1.91 -8.44
CA PHE A 80 6.05 -1.27 -9.00
C PHE A 80 6.07 0.25 -8.80
N LEU A 81 6.35 0.74 -7.57
CA LEU A 81 6.48 2.18 -7.30
C LEU A 81 7.58 2.82 -8.15
N ALA A 82 8.77 2.21 -8.18
CA ALA A 82 9.92 2.71 -8.94
C ALA A 82 9.71 2.69 -10.47
N ARG A 83 8.80 1.85 -10.97
CA ARG A 83 8.43 1.82 -12.40
C ARG A 83 7.37 2.85 -12.75
N PHE A 84 6.54 3.22 -11.78
CA PHE A 84 5.49 4.21 -11.95
C PHE A 84 6.05 5.64 -11.91
N GLU A 85 7.06 5.88 -11.07
CA GLU A 85 7.84 7.13 -10.95
C GLU A 85 8.77 7.38 -12.14
#